data_AF-K2AIQ6-F1
#
_entry.id   AF-K2AIQ6-F1
#
_cell.length_a   1.000
_cell.length_b   1.000
_cell.length_c   1.000
_cell.angle_alpha   90.00
_cell.angle_beta   90.00
_cell.angle_gamma   90.00
#
_symmetry.space_group_name_H-M   'P 1'
#
loop_
_entity.id
_entity.type
_entity.pdbx_description
1 polymer ?
#
loop_
_entity_poly.entity_id
_entity_poly.type
_entity_poly.pdbx_seq_one_letter_code
_entity_poly.pdbx_strand_id
1 'polypeptide(L)'
;YTVPKWVRLTNLAINWRSEDYTERAYQFLGEYGALYKITDPKQVLRAQSQKQDKLGLTHVTLQQVSDGVPVFAGQLQFNFRPDGTIVSIHGNIIPGVSSINSKPTISAKQAQQIAKQAVPDQSDLQTTEPILYYYNHGIFSKKKESTYLVWTFSVYSKAALIDFGGMNGRLTS
;
A
#
# COMPACT_ATOMS: atom_id res chain seq x y z
N TYR A 1 5.60 4.55 -18.73
CA TYR A 1 5.63 3.08 -18.80
C TYR A 1 4.76 2.53 -17.70
N THR A 2 3.69 1.81 -18.05
CA THR A 2 2.62 1.39 -17.13
C THR A 2 2.67 -0.12 -16.93
N VAL A 3 2.69 -0.58 -15.67
CA VAL A 3 2.35 -1.97 -15.33
C VAL A 3 0.83 -2.15 -15.40
N PRO A 4 0.31 -3.37 -15.61
CA PRO A 4 -1.13 -3.62 -15.60
C PRO A 4 -1.74 -3.24 -14.24
N LYS A 5 -2.82 -2.44 -14.26
CA LYS A 5 -3.58 -2.10 -13.04
C LYS A 5 -4.66 -3.13 -12.69
N TRP A 6 -5.07 -3.91 -13.69
CA TRP A 6 -6.06 -4.96 -13.57
C TRP A 6 -5.72 -6.07 -14.55
N VAL A 7 -5.70 -7.31 -14.07
CA VAL A 7 -5.51 -8.52 -14.85
C VAL A 7 -6.61 -9.49 -14.46
N ARG A 8 -7.32 -10.00 -15.46
CA ARG A 8 -8.26 -11.12 -15.29
C ARG A 8 -7.66 -12.32 -15.99
N LEU A 9 -7.54 -13.43 -15.27
CA LEU A 9 -7.03 -14.68 -15.82
C LEU A 9 -8.20 -15.64 -16.01
N THR A 10 -8.26 -16.27 -17.17
CA THR A 10 -9.25 -17.30 -17.50
C THR A 10 -8.49 -18.55 -17.92
N ASN A 11 -8.84 -19.69 -17.32
CA ASN A 11 -8.29 -21.01 -17.65
C ASN A 11 -6.78 -21.20 -17.42
N LEU A 12 -6.18 -20.44 -16.49
CA LEU A 12 -4.80 -20.69 -16.06
C LEU A 12 -4.80 -21.73 -14.94
N ALA A 13 -4.35 -22.95 -15.24
CA ALA A 13 -4.14 -23.99 -14.24
C ALA A 13 -2.74 -23.85 -13.64
N ILE A 14 -2.66 -23.59 -12.33
CA ILE A 14 -1.40 -23.49 -11.60
C ILE A 14 -1.34 -24.60 -10.56
N ASN A 15 -0.26 -25.37 -10.58
CA ASN A 15 0.02 -26.38 -9.56
C ASN A 15 0.55 -25.69 -8.30
N TRP A 16 -0.36 -25.33 -7.39
CA TRP A 16 -0.02 -24.65 -6.15
C TRP A 16 0.82 -25.53 -5.23
N ARG A 17 1.90 -24.96 -4.69
CA ARG A 17 2.82 -25.65 -3.77
C ARG A 17 2.45 -25.48 -2.28
N SER A 18 1.46 -24.64 -2.00
CA SER A 18 1.01 -24.29 -0.65
C SER A 18 -0.51 -24.15 -0.60
N GLU A 19 -1.09 -24.43 0.56
CA GLU A 19 -2.49 -24.10 0.88
C GLU A 19 -2.65 -22.62 1.25
N ASP A 20 -1.58 -21.97 1.69
CA ASP A 20 -1.59 -20.55 2.00
C ASP A 20 -1.66 -19.69 0.72
N TYR A 21 -2.66 -18.83 0.64
CA TYR A 21 -2.91 -18.00 -0.55
C TYR A 21 -1.88 -16.90 -0.74
N THR A 22 -1.21 -16.45 0.32
CA THR A 22 -0.10 -15.51 0.24
C THR A 22 1.10 -16.16 -0.45
N GLU A 23 1.42 -17.40 -0.09
CA GLU A 23 2.45 -18.18 -0.79
C GLU A 23 2.05 -18.47 -2.25
N ARG A 24 0.76 -18.69 -2.56
CA ARG A 24 0.28 -18.79 -3.94
C ARG A 24 0.46 -17.50 -4.73
N ALA A 25 0.21 -16.34 -4.12
CA ALA A 25 0.46 -15.04 -4.74
C ALA A 25 1.96 -14.84 -5.05
N TYR A 26 2.85 -15.23 -4.13
CA TYR A 26 4.30 -15.21 -4.39
C TYR A 26 4.72 -16.21 -5.47
N GLN A 27 4.14 -17.42 -5.49
CA GLN A 27 4.39 -18.40 -6.55
C GLN A 27 3.99 -17.83 -7.92
N PHE A 28 2.81 -17.23 -8.02
CA PHE A 28 2.36 -16.57 -9.25
C PHE A 28 3.33 -15.48 -9.69
N LEU A 29 3.75 -14.61 -8.77
CA LEU A 29 4.70 -13.53 -9.09
C LEU A 29 6.11 -14.05 -9.38
N GLY A 30 6.49 -15.24 -8.91
CA GLY A 30 7.75 -15.88 -9.29
C GLY A 30 7.79 -16.28 -10.76
N GLU A 31 6.64 -16.66 -11.32
CA GLU A 31 6.52 -17.09 -12.71
C GLU A 31 6.12 -15.93 -13.65
N TYR A 32 5.23 -15.05 -13.20
CA TYR A 32 4.61 -13.98 -14.00
C TYR A 32 4.98 -12.56 -13.53
N GLY A 33 5.92 -12.42 -12.59
CA GLY A 33 6.30 -11.13 -12.00
C GLY A 33 6.83 -10.11 -13.01
N ALA A 34 7.36 -10.56 -14.15
CA ALA A 34 7.81 -9.71 -15.25
C ALA A 34 6.70 -8.76 -15.75
N LEU A 35 5.41 -9.16 -15.67
CA LEU A 35 4.26 -8.29 -15.99
C LEU A 35 4.23 -7.02 -15.12
N TYR A 36 4.72 -7.13 -13.89
CA TYR A 36 4.79 -6.07 -12.90
C TYR A 36 6.21 -5.52 -12.72
N LYS A 37 7.18 -5.95 -13.55
CA LYS A 37 8.61 -5.64 -13.40
C LYS A 37 9.19 -6.08 -12.05
N ILE A 38 8.70 -7.20 -11.55
CA ILE A 38 9.13 -7.83 -10.31
C ILE A 38 9.91 -9.09 -10.68
N THR A 39 11.15 -9.18 -10.22
CA THR A 39 12.00 -10.37 -10.41
C THR A 39 12.06 -11.22 -9.17
N ASP A 40 12.19 -10.59 -7.99
CA ASP A 40 12.13 -11.26 -6.69
C ASP A 40 10.95 -10.69 -5.88
N PRO A 41 9.78 -11.35 -5.92
CA PRO A 41 8.58 -10.87 -5.25
C PRO A 41 8.76 -10.69 -3.74
N LYS A 42 9.47 -11.61 -3.08
CA LYS A 42 9.65 -11.57 -1.63
C LYS A 42 10.66 -10.49 -1.20
N GLN A 43 11.50 -9.99 -2.10
CA GLN A 43 12.31 -8.81 -1.80
C GLN A 43 11.50 -7.52 -1.82
N VAL A 44 10.65 -7.32 -2.84
CA VAL A 44 9.99 -6.03 -3.10
C VAL A 44 8.56 -5.93 -2.59
N LEU A 45 7.94 -7.05 -2.21
CA LEU A 45 6.59 -7.10 -1.65
C LEU A 45 6.59 -7.76 -0.27
N ARG A 46 5.69 -7.29 0.60
CA ARG A 46 5.39 -7.88 1.91
C ARG A 46 3.92 -8.20 2.01
N ALA A 47 3.59 -9.31 2.65
CA ALA A 47 2.21 -9.69 2.91
C ALA A 47 1.59 -8.69 3.89
N GLN A 48 0.51 -8.03 3.48
CA GLN A 48 -0.21 -7.07 4.31
C GLN A 48 -1.47 -7.69 4.91
N SER A 49 -2.20 -8.50 4.13
CA SER A 49 -3.38 -9.21 4.62
C SER A 49 -3.78 -10.38 3.74
N GLN A 50 -4.42 -11.37 4.37
CA GLN A 50 -5.14 -12.46 3.73
C GLN A 50 -6.50 -12.58 4.40
N LYS A 51 -7.60 -12.41 3.65
CA LYS A 51 -8.96 -12.41 4.19
C LYS A 51 -9.89 -13.16 3.26
N GLN A 52 -10.76 -14.00 3.82
CA GLN A 52 -11.83 -14.64 3.08
C GLN A 52 -13.13 -13.83 3.24
N ASP A 53 -13.86 -13.61 2.14
CA ASP A 53 -15.17 -12.98 2.18
C ASP A 53 -16.31 -13.99 2.41
N LYS A 54 -17.54 -13.49 2.53
CA LYS A 54 -18.73 -14.33 2.75
C LYS A 54 -19.09 -15.23 1.56
N LEU A 55 -18.52 -14.97 0.39
CA LEU A 55 -18.72 -15.75 -0.84
C LEU A 55 -17.63 -16.83 -1.02
N GLY A 56 -16.67 -16.91 -0.07
CA GLY A 56 -15.55 -17.85 -0.10
C GLY A 56 -14.37 -17.37 -0.94
N LEU A 57 -14.39 -16.15 -1.49
CA LEU A 57 -13.23 -15.61 -2.18
C LEU A 57 -12.14 -15.24 -1.17
N THR A 58 -10.90 -15.58 -1.47
CA THR A 58 -9.76 -15.18 -0.66
C THR A 58 -9.04 -14.00 -1.30
N HIS A 59 -8.96 -12.90 -0.54
CA HIS A 59 -8.27 -11.67 -0.91
C HIS A 59 -6.90 -11.64 -0.25
N VAL A 60 -5.84 -11.55 -1.05
CA VAL A 60 -4.46 -11.36 -0.58
C VAL A 60 -3.98 -9.99 -1.02
N THR A 61 -3.49 -9.19 -0.08
CA THR A 61 -2.85 -7.89 -0.37
C THR A 61 -1.36 -7.99 -0.08
N LEU A 62 -0.55 -7.68 -1.09
CA LEU A 62 0.90 -7.56 -1.01
C LEU A 62 1.31 -6.09 -1.15
N GLN A 63 1.93 -5.54 -0.11
CA GLN A 63 2.41 -4.16 -0.04
C GLN A 63 3.83 -4.05 -0.60
N GLN A 64 4.06 -3.12 -1.53
CA GLN A 64 5.40 -2.83 -2.05
C GLN A 64 6.24 -2.15 -0.96
N VAL A 65 7.48 -2.62 -0.81
CA VAL A 65 8.46 -2.08 0.13
C VAL A 65 9.80 -1.90 -0.56
N SER A 66 10.58 -0.91 -0.11
CA SER A 66 12.01 -0.80 -0.42
C SER A 66 12.76 -0.41 0.83
N ASP A 67 13.84 -1.11 1.16
CA ASP A 67 14.66 -0.85 2.36
C ASP A 67 13.84 -0.81 3.66
N GLY A 68 12.80 -1.62 3.74
CA GLY A 68 11.87 -1.68 4.89
C GLY A 68 10.83 -0.55 4.92
N VAL A 69 10.90 0.43 4.01
CA VAL A 69 9.95 1.54 3.92
C VAL A 69 8.81 1.19 2.94
N PRO A 70 7.54 1.31 3.35
CA PRO A 70 6.41 1.04 2.48
C PRO A 70 6.27 2.09 1.38
N VAL A 71 5.75 1.66 0.23
CA VAL A 71 5.44 2.53 -0.90
C VAL A 71 3.97 2.87 -0.90
N PHE A 72 3.64 4.14 -0.75
CA PHE A 72 2.26 4.62 -0.70
C PHE A 72 1.52 4.23 -1.99
N ALA A 73 0.39 3.54 -1.83
CA ALA A 73 -0.42 2.97 -2.91
C ALA A 73 0.36 2.11 -3.94
N GLY A 74 1.53 1.60 -3.55
CA GLY A 74 2.21 0.50 -4.24
C GLY A 74 1.77 -0.81 -3.61
N GLN A 75 0.76 -1.47 -4.17
CA GLN A 75 0.27 -2.75 -3.68
C GLN A 75 -0.32 -3.59 -4.81
N LEU A 76 -0.29 -4.91 -4.67
CA LEU A 76 -1.04 -5.84 -5.51
C LEU A 76 -2.04 -6.60 -4.66
N GLN A 77 -3.30 -6.64 -5.10
CA GLN A 77 -4.36 -7.43 -4.51
C GLN A 77 -4.77 -8.57 -5.45
N PHE A 78 -4.73 -9.78 -4.92
CA PHE A 78 -5.13 -11.01 -5.58
C PHE A 78 -6.47 -11.47 -5.03
N ASN A 79 -7.37 -11.87 -5.91
CA ASN A 79 -8.66 -12.46 -5.55
C ASN A 79 -8.68 -13.91 -6.05
N PHE A 80 -8.78 -14.86 -5.13
CA PHE A 80 -8.80 -16.29 -5.42
C PHE A 80 -10.18 -16.89 -5.16
N ARG A 81 -10.59 -17.85 -6.00
CA ARG A 81 -11.70 -18.76 -5.69
C ARG A 81 -11.30 -19.82 -4.66
N PRO A 82 -12.27 -20.49 -4.02
CA PRO A 82 -12.01 -21.61 -3.11
C PRO A 82 -11.16 -22.74 -3.73
N ASP A 83 -11.30 -22.96 -5.05
CA ASP A 83 -10.52 -23.94 -5.80
C ASP A 83 -9.07 -23.50 -6.11
N GLY A 84 -8.67 -22.31 -5.66
CA GLY A 84 -7.35 -21.74 -5.92
C GLY A 84 -7.21 -20.96 -7.22
N THR A 85 -8.26 -20.86 -8.05
CA THR A 85 -8.22 -20.08 -9.29
C THR A 85 -8.07 -18.58 -9.00
N ILE A 86 -7.12 -17.91 -9.63
CA ILE A 86 -7.01 -16.43 -9.58
C ILE A 86 -8.12 -15.82 -10.44
N VAL A 87 -9.06 -15.12 -9.82
CA VAL A 87 -10.14 -14.37 -10.49
C VAL A 87 -9.62 -13.07 -11.06
N SER A 88 -8.83 -12.35 -10.27
CA SER A 88 -8.27 -11.06 -10.66
C SER A 88 -7.05 -10.71 -9.84
N ILE A 89 -6.19 -9.89 -10.45
CA ILE A 89 -5.07 -9.23 -9.81
C ILE A 89 -5.20 -7.75 -10.14
N HIS A 90 -5.16 -6.88 -9.13
CA HIS A 90 -5.28 -5.45 -9.34
C HIS A 90 -4.41 -4.66 -8.37
N GLY A 91 -4.24 -3.37 -8.65
CA GLY A 91 -3.40 -2.48 -7.84
C GLY A 91 -2.34 -1.79 -8.68
N ASN A 92 -1.22 -1.45 -8.07
CA ASN A 92 -0.17 -0.67 -8.69
C ASN A 92 1.21 -1.02 -8.11
N ILE A 93 2.24 -0.95 -8.96
CA ILE A 93 3.65 -1.04 -8.55
C ILE A 93 4.33 0.24 -9.01
N ILE A 94 5.00 0.92 -8.08
CA ILE A 94 5.75 2.14 -8.36
C ILE A 94 7.18 1.74 -8.78
N PRO A 95 7.59 2.02 -10.02
CA PRO A 95 8.92 1.65 -10.48
C PRO A 95 9.99 2.61 -9.92
N GLY A 96 11.24 2.15 -9.84
CA GLY A 96 12.40 2.99 -9.53
C GLY A 96 12.50 3.46 -8.07
N VAL A 97 11.73 2.84 -7.15
CA VAL A 97 11.79 3.19 -5.73
C VAL A 97 13.12 2.78 -5.11
N SER A 98 13.69 1.64 -5.50
CA SER A 98 14.95 1.12 -4.97
C SER A 98 16.18 1.98 -5.24
N SER A 99 16.09 2.96 -6.15
CA SER A 99 17.17 3.93 -6.39
C SER A 99 17.11 5.17 -5.48
N ILE A 100 16.12 5.26 -4.59
CA ILE A 100 15.88 6.41 -3.71
C ILE A 100 16.48 6.11 -2.33
N ASN A 101 17.16 7.09 -1.75
CA ASN A 101 17.71 6.95 -0.40
C ASN A 101 16.58 6.87 0.63
N SER A 102 16.60 5.83 1.47
CA SER A 102 15.64 5.60 2.54
C SER A 102 15.92 6.40 3.82
N LYS A 103 17.00 7.20 3.86
CA LYS A 103 17.34 8.05 5.01
C LYS A 103 16.65 9.42 4.92
N PRO A 104 15.74 9.76 5.86
CA PRO A 104 15.09 11.07 5.89
C PRO A 104 16.12 12.19 6.13
N THR A 105 15.96 13.31 5.43
CA THR A 105 16.77 14.52 5.65
C THR A 105 16.29 15.34 6.86
N ILE A 106 15.03 15.14 7.28
CA ILE A 106 14.46 15.69 8.51
C ILE A 106 13.92 14.56 9.39
N SER A 107 14.05 14.73 10.71
CA SER A 107 13.46 13.82 11.69
C SER A 107 11.93 13.90 11.71
N ALA A 108 11.29 12.83 12.17
CA ALA A 108 9.84 12.79 12.41
C ALA A 108 9.36 13.96 13.30
N LYS A 109 10.12 14.29 14.35
CA LYS A 109 9.82 15.42 15.24
C LYS A 109 9.87 16.76 14.51
N GLN A 110 10.88 16.98 13.65
CA GLN A 110 10.96 18.20 12.84
C GLN A 110 9.78 18.30 11.87
N ALA A 111 9.41 17.19 11.20
CA ALA A 111 8.25 17.16 10.30
C ALA A 111 6.95 17.52 11.02
N GLN A 112 6.72 16.97 12.22
CA GLN A 112 5.57 17.31 13.05
C GLN A 112 5.53 18.79 13.45
N GLN A 113 6.67 19.39 13.82
CA GLN A 113 6.73 20.81 14.17
C GLN A 113 6.40 21.70 12.98
N ILE A 114 6.98 21.41 11.80
CA ILE A 114 6.69 22.12 10.56
C ILE A 114 5.19 22.07 10.25
N ALA A 115 4.58 20.88 10.37
CA ALA A 115 3.16 20.72 10.10
C ALA A 115 2.27 21.48 11.09
N LYS A 116 2.60 21.49 12.39
CA LYS A 116 1.87 22.28 13.39
C LYS A 116 1.96 23.79 13.14
N GLN A 117 3.13 24.28 12.71
CA GLN A 117 3.33 25.70 12.37
C GLN A 117 2.56 26.14 11.12
N ALA A 118 2.23 25.21 10.23
CA ALA A 118 1.46 25.51 9.02
C ALA A 118 -0.05 25.62 9.25
N VAL A 119 -0.56 25.22 10.43
CA VAL A 119 -1.99 25.30 10.78
C VAL A 119 -2.28 26.68 11.42
N PRO A 120 -3.14 27.52 10.81
CA PRO A 120 -3.50 28.82 11.39
C PRO A 120 -4.30 28.68 12.69
N ASP A 121 -4.06 29.57 13.65
CA ASP A 121 -4.91 29.83 14.84
C ASP A 121 -5.40 28.62 15.65
N GLN A 122 -4.51 27.73 16.10
CA GLN A 122 -4.91 26.65 17.01
C GLN A 122 -3.88 26.35 18.09
N SER A 123 -4.25 26.61 19.34
CA SER A 123 -3.59 26.08 20.53
C SER A 123 -3.96 24.58 20.70
N ASP A 124 -3.06 23.81 21.33
CA ASP A 124 -3.27 22.37 21.65
C ASP A 124 -3.40 21.43 20.44
N LEU A 125 -2.57 21.66 19.40
CA LEU A 125 -2.42 20.74 18.28
C LEU A 125 -1.66 19.46 18.69
N GLN A 126 -2.23 18.32 18.33
CA GLN A 126 -1.68 16.99 18.50
C GLN A 126 -1.38 16.35 17.14
N THR A 127 -0.55 15.33 17.14
CA THR A 127 -0.17 14.58 15.95
C THR A 127 -0.25 13.09 16.20
N THR A 128 -0.63 12.33 15.19
CA THR A 128 -0.46 10.86 15.21
C THR A 128 1.02 10.50 15.08
N GLU A 129 1.33 9.21 15.31
CA GLU A 129 2.68 8.68 15.08
C GLU A 129 3.07 8.84 13.60
N PRO A 130 4.21 9.45 13.27
CA PRO A 130 4.70 9.57 11.90
C PRO A 130 5.16 8.24 11.33
N ILE A 131 4.71 7.97 10.11
CA ILE A 131 5.14 6.81 9.34
C ILE A 131 5.92 7.29 8.13
N LEU A 132 7.05 6.64 7.85
CA LEU A 132 7.87 6.94 6.68
C LEU A 132 7.31 6.19 5.46
N TYR A 133 7.17 6.88 4.34
CA TYR A 133 6.69 6.30 3.08
C TYR A 133 7.51 6.78 1.89
N TYR A 134 7.59 5.96 0.85
CA TYR A 134 7.83 6.45 -0.50
C TYR A 134 6.50 6.90 -1.12
N TYR A 135 6.44 8.15 -1.59
CA TYR A 135 5.27 8.73 -2.21
C TYR A 135 5.59 9.27 -3.61
N ASN A 136 4.90 8.75 -4.62
CA ASN A 136 4.99 9.27 -5.98
C ASN A 136 3.92 10.34 -6.21
N HIS A 137 4.32 11.58 -6.50
CA HIS A 137 3.39 12.70 -6.72
C HIS A 137 2.42 12.47 -7.89
N GLY A 138 2.77 11.57 -8.80
CA GLY A 138 2.00 11.24 -10.00
C GLY A 138 0.94 10.18 -9.74
N ILE A 139 0.80 9.67 -8.52
CA ILE A 139 -0.13 8.56 -8.26
C ILE A 139 -1.60 8.93 -8.50
N PHE A 140 -1.94 10.22 -8.31
CA PHE A 140 -3.26 10.78 -8.59
C PHE A 140 -3.31 11.59 -9.88
N SER A 141 -2.19 11.70 -10.60
CA SER A 141 -2.10 12.42 -11.87
C SER A 141 -1.83 11.45 -13.02
N LYS A 142 -2.12 11.84 -14.26
CA LYS A 142 -1.70 11.06 -15.44
C LYS A 142 -0.25 11.34 -15.85
N LYS A 143 0.49 12.12 -15.05
CA LYS A 143 1.84 12.59 -15.38
C LYS A 143 2.88 11.68 -14.72
N LYS A 144 4.02 11.52 -15.40
CA LYS A 144 5.19 10.90 -14.80
C LYS A 144 5.79 11.92 -13.83
N GLU A 145 5.80 11.57 -12.55
CA GLU A 145 6.33 12.42 -11.49
C GLU A 145 7.39 11.65 -10.69
N SER A 146 8.17 12.40 -9.94
CA SER A 146 9.18 11.86 -9.03
C SER A 146 8.54 11.21 -7.80
N THR A 147 9.26 10.22 -7.27
CA THR A 147 8.97 9.60 -5.99
C THR A 147 9.84 10.24 -4.92
N TYR A 148 9.26 10.53 -3.76
CA TYR A 148 9.91 11.18 -2.64
C TYR A 148 9.77 10.33 -1.38
N LEU A 149 10.74 10.43 -0.48
CA LEU A 149 10.63 9.92 0.87
C LEU A 149 9.89 10.96 1.73
N VAL A 150 8.77 10.58 2.33
CA VAL A 150 7.87 11.50 3.06
C VAL A 150 7.48 10.95 4.43
N TRP A 151 7.24 11.86 5.37
CA TRP A 151 6.57 11.54 6.63
C TRP A 151 5.06 11.73 6.47
N THR A 152 4.27 10.73 6.87
CA THR A 152 2.80 10.80 6.88
C THR A 152 2.30 10.73 8.32
N PHE A 153 1.44 11.67 8.70
CA PHE A 153 0.73 11.72 9.98
C PHE A 153 -0.44 12.70 9.87
N SER A 154 -1.36 12.65 10.82
CA SER A 154 -2.43 13.64 10.96
C SER A 154 -2.05 14.70 11.99
N VAL A 155 -2.43 15.96 11.73
CA VAL A 155 -2.44 17.05 12.71
C VAL A 155 -3.90 17.33 13.05
N TYR A 156 -4.22 17.44 14.34
CA TYR A 156 -5.59 17.70 14.80
C TYR A 156 -5.59 18.52 16.10
N SER A 157 -6.64 19.28 16.36
CA SER A 157 -6.87 19.91 17.66
C SER A 157 -7.61 18.96 18.59
N LYS A 158 -7.31 18.99 19.89
CA LYS A 158 -8.11 18.25 20.89
C LYS A 158 -9.57 18.72 20.93
N ALA A 159 -9.83 20.01 20.68
CA ALA A 159 -11.18 20.55 20.63
C ALA A 159 -12.03 19.90 19.52
N ALA A 160 -11.43 19.55 18.37
CA ALA A 160 -12.13 18.87 17.28
C ALA A 160 -12.56 17.44 17.62
N LEU A 161 -11.90 16.76 18.58
CA LEU A 161 -12.32 15.41 19.00
C LEU A 161 -13.64 15.41 19.79
N ILE A 162 -14.05 16.55 20.38
CA ILE A 162 -15.32 16.66 21.11
C ILE A 162 -16.50 16.73 20.14
N ASP A 163 -16.31 17.23 18.91
CA ASP A 163 -17.38 17.44 17.93
C ASP A 163 -17.72 16.18 17.10
N PHE A 164 -16.84 15.18 17.07
CA PHE A 164 -17.09 13.90 16.39
C PHE A 164 -17.82 12.84 17.24
N GLY A 165 -18.16 13.17 18.49
CA GLY A 165 -18.96 12.30 19.37
C GLY A 165 -20.38 12.00 18.87
N GLY A 166 -20.84 12.70 17.83
CA GLY A 166 -22.16 12.51 17.19
C GLY A 166 -22.19 11.62 15.94
N MET A 167 -21.05 11.18 15.40
CA MET A 167 -21.00 10.29 14.22
C MET A 167 -20.30 8.96 14.51
N ASN A 168 -20.77 8.25 15.53
CA ASN A 168 -20.63 6.79 15.58
C ASN A 168 -21.58 6.16 14.56
N GLY A 169 -21.17 6.19 13.29
CA GLY A 169 -21.87 5.55 12.19
C GLY A 169 -20.88 4.93 11.21
N ARG A 170 -20.54 3.66 11.45
CA ARG A 170 -20.08 2.66 10.48
C ARG A 170 -19.36 3.20 9.22
N LEU A 171 -18.06 2.97 9.14
CA LEU A 171 -17.40 2.72 7.86
C LEU A 171 -16.91 1.27 7.84
N THR A 172 -17.89 0.38 7.71
CA THR A 172 -17.72 -0.91 7.05
C THR A 172 -18.55 -0.86 5.78
N SER A 173 -17.88 -0.80 4.64
CA SER A 173 -18.33 -1.40 3.39
C SER A 173 -17.13 -1.64 2.50
#